data_AF-Q4U9E3-F1
#
_entry.id   AF-Q4U9E3-F1
#
_cell.length_a   1.000
_cell.length_b   1.000
_cell.length_c   1.000
_cell.angle_alpha   90.00
_cell.angle_beta   90.00
_cell.angle_gamma   90.00
#
_symmetry.space_group_name_H-M   'P 1'
#
loop_
_entity.id
_entity.type
_entity.pdbx_description
1 polymer ?
#
loop_
_entity_poly.entity_id
_entity_poly.type
_entity_poly.pdbx_seq_one_letter_code
_entity_poly.pdbx_strand_id
1 'polypeptide(L)'
;MGFSHSNHSLTNLNNLSTLTINLLDEIISVFSLNCISPWTYDPDDENNLGLLPASRFVNVSRQIGLTFTPSESRSINKELKLKGIEFIDVDTFVQLLDNKIRLDSDIKSKVPEFTSVEDFLGPKLDECYTILDWQKNGKLPSSDLKHMLSCFDEGQFDSSKLNTLFKSAGLTNKRIISKDDFRAMFLPISDTSFFSVRLFDEHKPS
;
A
#
# COMPACT_ATOMS: atom_id res chain seq x y z
N MET A 1 -27.77 -44.04 -14.49
CA MET A 1 -27.57 -42.62 -14.82
C MET A 1 -27.37 -41.89 -13.50
N GLY A 2 -26.13 -41.54 -13.16
CA GLY A 2 -25.77 -40.98 -11.86
C GLY A 2 -25.94 -39.47 -11.84
N PHE A 3 -26.67 -38.97 -10.86
CA PHE A 3 -26.70 -37.56 -10.49
C PHE A 3 -25.35 -37.20 -9.87
N SER A 4 -24.52 -36.45 -10.61
CA SER A 4 -23.38 -35.73 -10.06
C SER A 4 -23.78 -34.28 -9.89
N HIS A 5 -24.28 -33.93 -8.70
CA HIS A 5 -24.47 -32.55 -8.28
C HIS A 5 -23.89 -32.34 -6.88
N SER A 6 -23.24 -31.18 -6.73
CA SER A 6 -22.99 -30.43 -5.49
C SER A 6 -22.00 -30.95 -4.43
N ASN A 7 -20.71 -31.08 -4.76
CA ASN A 7 -19.64 -31.07 -3.73
C ASN A 7 -18.80 -29.77 -3.69
N HIS A 8 -18.82 -28.96 -4.76
CA HIS A 8 -18.02 -27.72 -4.83
C HIS A 8 -18.67 -26.51 -4.12
N SER A 9 -20.00 -26.52 -3.94
CA SER A 9 -20.73 -25.43 -3.29
C SER A 9 -20.67 -25.51 -1.76
N LEU A 10 -20.72 -26.72 -1.18
CA LEU A 10 -20.65 -26.94 0.27
C LEU A 10 -19.24 -26.67 0.84
N THR A 11 -18.19 -27.00 0.09
CA THR A 11 -16.80 -26.67 0.46
C THR A 11 -16.54 -25.16 0.45
N ASN A 12 -17.06 -24.44 -0.54
CA ASN A 12 -16.97 -22.96 -0.57
C ASN A 12 -17.76 -22.29 0.57
N LEU A 13 -18.95 -22.80 0.93
CA LEU A 13 -19.74 -22.31 2.06
C LEU A 13 -19.04 -22.54 3.41
N ASN A 14 -18.47 -23.73 3.61
CA ASN A 14 -17.73 -24.04 4.84
C ASN A 14 -16.45 -23.18 4.95
N ASN A 15 -15.73 -22.96 3.85
CA ASN A 15 -14.55 -22.11 3.83
C ASN A 15 -14.89 -20.63 4.08
N LEU A 16 -15.98 -20.13 3.48
CA LEU A 16 -16.47 -18.77 3.72
C LEU A 16 -16.86 -18.59 5.19
N SER A 17 -17.58 -19.56 5.77
CA SER A 17 -17.97 -19.51 7.19
C SER A 17 -16.77 -19.54 8.14
N THR A 18 -15.74 -20.33 7.82
CA THR A 18 -14.51 -20.41 8.62
C THR A 18 -13.73 -19.08 8.56
N LEU A 19 -13.63 -18.49 7.36
CA LEU A 19 -12.94 -17.21 7.18
C LEU A 19 -13.66 -16.05 7.88
N THR A 20 -14.99 -16.02 7.84
CA THR A 20 -15.79 -15.03 8.56
C THR A 20 -15.64 -15.16 10.07
N ILE A 21 -15.63 -16.39 10.61
CA ILE A 21 -15.42 -16.63 12.05
C ILE A 21 -14.01 -16.16 12.47
N ASN A 22 -12.98 -16.51 11.70
CA ASN A 22 -11.61 -16.10 12.01
C ASN A 22 -11.45 -14.57 11.99
N LEU A 23 -12.10 -13.88 11.04
CA LEU A 23 -12.08 -12.41 10.99
C LEU A 23 -12.79 -11.79 12.19
N LEU A 24 -13.94 -12.35 12.61
CA LEU A 24 -14.65 -11.88 13.80
C LEU A 24 -13.82 -12.10 15.07
N ASP A 25 -13.17 -13.25 15.20
CA ASP A 25 -12.26 -13.53 16.32
C ASP A 25 -11.08 -12.55 16.35
N GLU A 26 -10.52 -12.21 15.19
CA GLU A 26 -9.45 -11.20 15.09
C GLU A 26 -9.96 -9.81 15.50
N ILE A 27 -11.13 -9.38 15.00
CA ILE A 27 -11.74 -8.09 15.35
C ILE A 27 -11.99 -8.01 16.86
N ILE A 28 -12.57 -9.06 17.45
CA ILE A 28 -12.86 -9.11 18.89
C ILE A 28 -11.56 -9.07 19.69
N SER A 29 -10.56 -9.86 19.28
CA SER A 29 -9.26 -9.90 19.96
C SER A 29 -8.59 -8.53 19.97
N VAL A 30 -8.54 -7.85 18.82
CA VAL A 30 -7.97 -6.51 18.70
C VAL A 30 -8.77 -5.50 19.53
N PHE A 31 -10.10 -5.56 19.51
CA PHE A 31 -10.94 -4.70 20.34
C PHE A 31 -10.64 -4.89 21.83
N SER A 32 -10.65 -6.14 22.32
CA SER A 32 -10.41 -6.47 23.72
C SER A 32 -9.01 -6.09 24.21
N LEU A 33 -8.00 -6.11 23.34
CA LEU A 33 -6.64 -5.66 23.70
C LEU A 33 -6.53 -4.15 23.88
N ASN A 34 -7.43 -3.38 23.28
CA ASN A 34 -7.36 -1.93 23.24
C ASN A 34 -8.45 -1.24 24.09
N CYS A 35 -9.43 -1.99 24.61
CA CYS A 35 -10.44 -1.47 25.52
C CYS A 35 -9.85 -1.14 26.91
N ILE A 36 -10.57 -0.33 27.68
CA ILE A 36 -10.17 -0.01 29.05
C ILE A 36 -10.21 -1.28 29.87
N SER A 37 -9.03 -1.68 30.36
CA SER A 37 -8.86 -2.90 31.12
C SER A 37 -9.25 -2.68 32.58
N PRO A 38 -9.93 -3.63 33.22
CA PRO A 38 -10.14 -3.58 34.67
C PRO A 38 -8.81 -3.58 35.45
N TRP A 39 -7.71 -3.97 34.82
CA TRP A 39 -6.38 -4.06 35.43
C TRP A 39 -5.53 -2.78 35.29
N THR A 40 -5.91 -1.86 34.39
CA THR A 40 -5.26 -0.54 34.22
C THR A 40 -5.96 0.57 35.02
N TYR A 41 -6.65 0.16 36.10
CA TYR A 41 -7.61 0.89 36.92
C TYR A 41 -7.31 2.38 37.13
N ASP A 42 -8.17 3.22 36.55
CA ASP A 42 -8.40 4.62 36.94
C ASP A 42 -9.83 4.72 37.49
N PRO A 43 -10.05 5.20 38.72
CA PRO A 43 -11.39 5.36 39.30
C PRO A 43 -12.34 6.20 38.46
N ASP A 44 -11.81 7.10 37.62
CA ASP A 44 -12.63 7.95 36.75
C ASP A 44 -13.23 7.20 35.54
N ASP A 45 -12.76 5.98 35.26
CA ASP A 45 -13.16 5.15 34.11
C ASP A 45 -14.03 3.93 34.47
N GLU A 46 -14.54 3.83 35.70
CA GLU A 46 -15.28 2.66 36.19
C GLU A 46 -16.51 2.32 35.34
N ASN A 47 -17.17 3.33 34.76
CA ASN A 47 -18.32 3.16 33.86
C ASN A 47 -17.93 2.87 32.40
N ASN A 48 -16.63 2.93 32.06
CA ASN A 48 -16.11 2.81 30.71
C ASN A 48 -15.31 1.52 30.48
N LEU A 49 -15.29 0.61 31.46
CA LEU A 49 -14.63 -0.68 31.36
C LEU A 49 -15.16 -1.49 30.17
N GLY A 50 -14.24 -2.10 29.41
CA GLY A 50 -14.60 -2.84 28.21
C GLY A 50 -15.00 -1.96 27.01
N LEU A 51 -14.94 -0.63 27.14
CA LEU A 51 -15.14 0.31 26.04
C LEU A 51 -13.81 0.80 25.48
N LEU A 52 -13.85 1.24 24.22
CA LEU A 52 -12.72 1.84 23.53
C LEU A 52 -12.92 3.37 23.45
N PRO A 53 -11.94 4.19 23.87
CA PRO A 53 -12.01 5.63 23.64
C PRO A 53 -12.15 5.94 22.15
N ALA A 54 -13.13 6.77 21.78
CA ALA A 54 -13.47 7.05 20.39
C ALA A 54 -12.28 7.60 19.57
N SER A 55 -11.41 8.37 20.22
CA SER A 55 -10.17 8.90 19.64
C SER A 55 -9.18 7.82 19.17
N ARG A 56 -9.26 6.61 19.73
CA ARG A 56 -8.38 5.48 19.40
C ARG A 56 -8.89 4.64 18.25
N PHE A 57 -10.17 4.78 17.86
CA PHE A 57 -10.82 3.99 16.81
C PHE A 57 -9.91 3.75 15.60
N VAL A 58 -9.43 4.81 14.96
CA VAL A 58 -8.61 4.72 13.73
C VAL A 58 -7.34 3.91 13.93
N ASN A 59 -6.67 4.06 15.07
CA ASN A 59 -5.42 3.35 15.36
C ASN A 59 -5.66 1.87 15.67
N VAL A 60 -6.77 1.55 16.33
CA VAL A 60 -7.17 0.16 16.60
C VAL A 60 -7.59 -0.53 15.31
N SER A 61 -8.39 0.13 14.47
CA SER A 61 -8.81 -0.40 13.17
C SER A 61 -7.63 -0.69 12.22
N ARG A 62 -6.52 0.06 12.33
CA ARG A 62 -5.27 -0.21 11.59
C ARG A 62 -4.59 -1.50 12.00
N GLN A 63 -4.76 -1.97 13.24
CA GLN A 63 -4.19 -3.24 13.70
C GLN A 63 -4.85 -4.44 12.99
N ILE A 64 -6.08 -4.26 12.49
CA ILE A 64 -6.85 -5.22 11.67
C ILE A 64 -6.56 -5.02 10.17
N GLY A 65 -5.55 -4.21 9.82
CA GLY A 65 -5.15 -3.97 8.44
C GLY A 65 -5.98 -2.92 7.67
N LEU A 66 -6.96 -2.25 8.29
CA LEU A 66 -7.71 -1.19 7.61
C LEU A 66 -6.89 0.10 7.48
N THR A 67 -6.90 0.67 6.28
CA THR A 67 -6.20 1.94 5.99
C THR A 67 -7.16 3.12 5.99
N PHE A 68 -6.74 4.22 6.63
CA PHE A 68 -7.48 5.47 6.68
C PHE A 68 -6.61 6.62 6.20
N THR A 69 -7.13 7.40 5.26
CA THR A 69 -6.55 8.68 4.86
C THR A 69 -6.64 9.70 6.00
N PRO A 70 -5.83 10.77 5.97
CA PRO A 70 -5.93 11.86 6.94
C PRO A 70 -7.30 12.54 6.94
N SER A 71 -7.95 12.66 5.78
CA SER A 71 -9.31 13.21 5.66
C SER A 71 -10.35 12.33 6.32
N GLU A 72 -10.34 11.01 6.05
CA GLU A 72 -11.28 10.07 6.67
C GLU A 72 -11.11 10.04 8.19
N SER A 73 -9.87 9.98 8.67
CA SER A 73 -9.56 9.99 10.10
C SER A 73 -10.15 11.23 10.80
N ARG A 74 -10.00 12.41 10.18
CA ARG A 74 -10.57 13.67 10.71
C ARG A 74 -12.09 13.67 10.67
N SER A 75 -12.69 13.19 9.57
CA SER A 75 -14.15 13.14 9.42
C SER A 75 -14.79 12.21 10.43
N ILE A 76 -14.23 11.01 10.64
CA ILE A 76 -14.71 10.04 11.64
C ILE A 76 -14.64 10.64 13.04
N ASN A 77 -13.49 11.21 13.41
CA ASN A 77 -13.32 11.85 14.73
C ASN A 77 -14.27 13.04 14.93
N LYS A 78 -14.54 13.82 13.87
CA LYS A 78 -15.48 14.94 13.91
C LYS A 78 -16.91 14.43 14.12
N GLU A 79 -17.31 13.38 13.40
CA GLU A 79 -18.65 12.80 13.48
C GLU A 79 -18.94 12.18 14.85
N LEU A 80 -17.97 11.42 15.40
CA LEU A 80 -18.07 10.85 16.75
C LEU A 80 -18.25 11.94 17.81
N LYS A 81 -17.48 13.04 17.69
CA LYS A 81 -17.63 14.21 18.57
C LYS A 81 -18.98 14.91 18.41
N LEU A 82 -19.48 15.09 17.18
CA LEU A 82 -20.79 15.71 16.93
C LEU A 82 -21.94 14.90 17.53
N LYS A 83 -21.80 13.57 17.56
CA LYS A 83 -22.76 12.65 18.17
C LYS A 83 -22.60 12.48 19.69
N GLY A 84 -21.60 13.13 20.28
CA GLY A 84 -21.29 12.98 21.71
C GLY A 84 -20.78 11.59 22.09
N ILE A 85 -20.21 10.85 21.13
CA ILE A 85 -19.67 9.50 21.37
C ILE A 85 -18.21 9.65 21.82
N GLU A 86 -17.98 9.51 23.12
CA GLU A 86 -16.64 9.56 23.71
C GLU A 86 -16.01 8.16 23.83
N PHE A 87 -16.84 7.13 23.99
CA PHE A 87 -16.45 5.73 24.10
C PHE A 87 -17.29 4.86 23.16
N ILE A 88 -16.69 3.79 22.65
CA ILE A 88 -17.23 2.91 21.62
C ILE A 88 -17.27 1.49 22.19
N ASP A 89 -18.44 0.87 22.15
CA ASP A 89 -18.61 -0.55 22.45
C ASP A 89 -18.26 -1.45 21.25
N VAL A 90 -18.24 -2.77 21.45
CA VAL A 90 -17.86 -3.72 20.39
C VAL A 90 -18.80 -3.65 19.19
N ASP A 91 -20.10 -3.44 19.43
CA ASP A 91 -21.10 -3.39 18.36
C ASP A 91 -20.91 -2.15 17.48
N THR A 92 -20.70 -0.98 18.10
CA THR A 92 -20.41 0.26 17.40
C THR A 92 -19.07 0.17 16.68
N PHE A 93 -18.06 -0.49 17.28
CA PHE A 93 -16.77 -0.72 16.64
C PHE A 93 -16.92 -1.55 15.36
N VAL A 94 -17.60 -2.70 15.43
CA VAL A 94 -17.87 -3.55 14.27
C VAL A 94 -18.68 -2.80 13.21
N GLN A 95 -19.68 -2.02 13.60
CA GLN A 95 -20.47 -1.23 12.66
C GLN A 95 -19.63 -0.17 11.91
N LEU A 96 -18.70 0.49 12.60
CA LEU A 96 -17.79 1.45 11.97
C LEU A 96 -16.78 0.77 11.04
N LEU A 97 -16.29 -0.43 11.39
CA LEU A 97 -15.45 -1.24 10.51
C LEU A 97 -16.21 -1.67 9.26
N ASP A 98 -17.43 -2.18 9.42
CA ASP A 98 -18.27 -2.63 8.31
C ASP A 98 -18.63 -1.46 7.38
N ASN A 99 -18.89 -0.27 7.92
CA ASN A 99 -19.09 0.94 7.10
C ASN A 99 -17.83 1.31 6.31
N LYS A 100 -16.63 1.15 6.91
CA LYS A 100 -15.36 1.38 6.20
C LYS A 100 -15.14 0.34 5.11
N ILE A 101 -15.34 -0.94 5.40
CA ILE A 101 -15.23 -2.03 4.42
C ILE A 101 -16.21 -1.80 3.27
N ARG A 102 -17.46 -1.40 3.58
CA ARG A 102 -18.46 -1.07 2.56
C ARG A 102 -18.07 0.13 1.74
N LEU A 103 -17.61 1.21 2.36
CA LEU A 103 -17.11 2.40 1.65
C LEU A 103 -15.93 2.04 0.73
N ASP A 104 -15.02 1.19 1.18
CA ASP A 104 -13.88 0.70 0.38
C ASP A 104 -14.30 -0.29 -0.71
N SER A 105 -15.41 -1.02 -0.52
CA SER A 105 -16.00 -1.90 -1.53
C SER A 105 -16.83 -1.16 -2.59
N ASP A 106 -17.48 -0.05 -2.18
CA ASP A 106 -18.27 0.85 -3.03
C ASP A 106 -17.37 1.80 -3.83
N ILE A 107 -16.14 2.02 -3.37
CA ILE A 107 -15.05 2.30 -4.28
C ILE A 107 -15.01 1.08 -5.19
N LYS A 108 -15.69 1.19 -6.35
CA LYS A 108 -15.28 0.49 -7.56
C LYS A 108 -13.83 0.86 -7.70
N SER A 109 -12.97 0.05 -7.12
CA SER A 109 -11.60 -0.01 -7.50
C SER A 109 -11.71 -0.42 -8.95
N LYS A 110 -11.75 0.57 -9.84
CA LYS A 110 -10.70 0.61 -10.84
C LYS A 110 -9.43 0.53 -10.01
N VAL A 111 -9.09 -0.69 -9.59
CA VAL A 111 -7.70 -1.10 -9.47
C VAL A 111 -7.21 -0.58 -10.81
N PRO A 112 -6.44 0.52 -10.87
CA PRO A 112 -5.85 0.89 -12.13
C PRO A 112 -5.21 -0.41 -12.58
N GLU A 113 -5.65 -0.97 -13.71
CA GLU A 113 -5.06 -2.20 -14.27
C GLU A 113 -3.59 -2.11 -13.96
N PHE A 114 -3.10 -3.04 -13.10
CA PHE A 114 -1.85 -2.89 -12.34
C PHE A 114 -0.90 -2.05 -13.17
N THR A 115 -0.87 -0.73 -12.92
CA THR A 115 -0.28 0.16 -13.90
C THR A 115 1.19 -0.09 -13.72
N SER A 116 1.77 -0.76 -14.71
CA SER A 116 3.13 -1.23 -14.57
C SER A 116 4.00 -0.02 -14.22
N VAL A 117 5.08 -0.24 -13.48
CA VAL A 117 6.01 0.86 -13.16
C VAL A 117 6.45 1.58 -14.43
N GLU A 118 6.49 0.85 -15.55
CA GLU A 118 6.71 1.35 -16.90
C GLU A 118 5.59 2.25 -17.43
N ASP A 119 4.32 1.88 -17.26
CA ASP A 119 3.18 2.69 -17.67
C ASP A 119 3.00 3.96 -16.82
N PHE A 120 3.42 3.93 -15.55
CA PHE A 120 3.34 5.08 -14.65
C PHE A 120 4.53 6.04 -14.80
N LEU A 121 5.76 5.52 -14.84
CA LEU A 121 6.98 6.35 -14.92
C LEU A 121 7.38 6.66 -16.37
N GLY A 122 7.08 5.79 -17.33
CA GLY A 122 7.45 5.96 -18.74
C GLY A 122 7.02 7.31 -19.33
N PRO A 123 5.76 7.74 -19.19
CA PRO A 123 5.32 9.06 -19.69
C PRO A 123 6.04 10.24 -19.04
N LYS A 124 6.41 10.13 -17.75
CA LYS A 124 7.15 11.18 -17.05
C LYS A 124 8.61 11.23 -17.48
N LEU A 125 9.25 10.07 -17.64
CA LEU A 125 10.61 9.98 -18.16
C LEU A 125 10.69 10.50 -19.60
N ASP A 126 9.65 10.29 -20.40
CA ASP A 126 9.53 10.88 -21.74
C ASP A 126 9.47 12.40 -21.73
N GLU A 127 8.70 12.96 -20.81
CA GLU A 127 8.59 14.39 -20.62
C GLU A 127 9.96 14.96 -20.21
N CYS A 128 10.63 14.35 -19.23
CA CYS A 128 11.98 14.74 -18.83
C CYS A 128 12.98 14.64 -19.99
N TYR A 129 12.95 13.55 -20.76
CA TYR A 129 13.81 13.41 -21.93
C TYR A 129 13.56 14.50 -22.97
N THR A 130 12.28 14.86 -23.21
CA THR A 130 11.91 15.90 -24.17
C THR A 130 12.39 17.28 -23.74
N ILE A 131 12.41 17.55 -22.43
CA ILE A 131 12.98 18.79 -21.88
C ILE A 131 14.50 18.83 -22.08
N LEU A 132 15.18 17.69 -21.89
CA LEU A 132 16.63 17.58 -22.04
C LEU A 132 17.08 17.58 -23.51
N ASP A 133 16.34 16.92 -24.40
CA ASP A 133 16.47 17.01 -25.86
C ASP A 133 15.76 18.26 -26.39
N TRP A 134 16.18 19.43 -25.92
CA TRP A 134 15.60 20.71 -26.32
C TRP A 134 15.72 20.96 -27.84
N GLN A 135 16.70 20.33 -28.49
CA GLN A 135 16.91 20.38 -29.94
C GLN A 135 15.95 19.48 -30.72
N LYS A 136 15.21 18.60 -30.02
CA LYS A 136 14.24 17.64 -30.57
C LYS A 136 14.83 16.77 -31.68
N ASN A 137 16.11 16.43 -31.56
CA ASN A 137 16.84 15.67 -32.57
C ASN A 137 16.95 14.17 -32.20
N GLY A 138 16.37 13.78 -31.07
CA GLY A 138 16.38 12.42 -30.54
C GLY A 138 17.74 12.00 -29.97
N LYS A 139 18.64 12.95 -29.71
CA LYS A 139 20.03 12.68 -29.32
C LYS A 139 20.42 13.53 -28.11
N LEU A 140 20.38 12.94 -26.92
CA LEU A 140 20.90 13.58 -25.71
C LEU A 140 22.40 13.27 -25.55
N PRO A 141 23.31 14.24 -25.59
CA PRO A 141 24.72 13.99 -25.33
C PRO A 141 24.94 13.51 -23.89
N SER A 142 25.82 12.52 -23.70
CA SER A 142 26.12 12.00 -22.37
C SER A 142 26.76 13.03 -21.43
N SER A 143 27.44 14.04 -21.99
CA SER A 143 27.95 15.20 -21.26
C SER A 143 26.82 16.02 -20.63
N ASP A 144 25.73 16.19 -21.34
CA ASP A 144 24.64 17.09 -20.95
C ASP A 144 23.81 16.41 -19.85
N LEU A 145 23.57 15.10 -20.00
CA LEU A 145 22.98 14.31 -18.92
C LEU A 145 23.86 14.34 -17.66
N LYS A 146 25.18 14.17 -17.81
CA LYS A 146 26.12 14.27 -16.69
C LYS A 146 25.99 15.62 -16.00
N HIS A 147 26.10 16.71 -16.75
CA HIS A 147 26.02 18.07 -16.21
C HIS A 147 24.72 18.31 -15.46
N MET A 148 23.60 17.86 -16.01
CA MET A 148 22.31 17.95 -15.33
C MET A 148 22.29 17.17 -14.00
N LEU A 149 22.73 15.91 -14.00
CA LEU A 149 22.79 15.10 -12.78
C LEU A 149 23.75 15.72 -11.74
N SER A 150 24.86 16.31 -12.19
CA SER A 150 25.79 17.04 -11.33
C SER A 150 25.14 18.26 -10.66
N CYS A 151 24.17 18.92 -11.30
CA CYS A 151 23.46 20.06 -10.69
C CYS A 151 22.64 19.66 -9.45
N PHE A 152 22.23 18.40 -9.34
CA PHE A 152 21.47 17.89 -8.19
C PHE A 152 22.36 17.35 -7.06
N ASP A 153 23.65 17.13 -7.32
CA ASP A 153 24.62 16.52 -6.39
C ASP A 153 25.81 17.47 -6.11
N GLU A 154 25.57 18.78 -6.07
CA GLU A 154 26.60 19.82 -5.82
C GLU A 154 27.87 19.70 -6.70
N GLY A 155 27.74 19.18 -7.92
CA GLY A 155 28.87 18.94 -8.83
C GLY A 155 29.58 17.60 -8.63
N GLN A 156 29.22 16.79 -7.64
CA GLN A 156 29.88 15.53 -7.29
C GLN A 156 29.48 14.35 -8.19
N PHE A 157 28.50 14.52 -9.09
CA PHE A 157 28.16 13.49 -10.07
C PHE A 157 29.20 13.45 -11.19
N ASP A 158 30.09 12.46 -11.17
CA ASP A 158 31.21 12.35 -12.08
C ASP A 158 30.98 11.32 -13.21
N SER A 159 31.96 11.17 -14.09
CA SER A 159 31.86 10.22 -15.21
C SER A 159 31.83 8.76 -14.73
N SER A 160 32.38 8.47 -13.55
CA SER A 160 32.35 7.12 -12.96
C SER A 160 30.93 6.75 -12.56
N LYS A 161 30.22 7.64 -11.86
CA LYS A 161 28.81 7.49 -11.47
C LYS A 161 27.90 7.33 -12.70
N LEU A 162 28.11 8.12 -13.76
CA LEU A 162 27.37 7.96 -15.02
C LEU A 162 27.60 6.57 -15.65
N ASN A 163 28.84 6.08 -15.64
CA ASN A 163 29.15 4.75 -16.16
C ASN A 163 28.50 3.63 -15.32
N THR A 164 28.37 3.82 -14.01
CA THR A 164 27.62 2.90 -13.15
C THR A 164 26.14 2.87 -13.54
N LEU A 165 25.55 4.03 -13.86
CA LEU A 165 24.16 4.13 -14.33
C LEU A 165 23.96 3.43 -15.69
N PHE A 166 24.90 3.57 -16.63
CA PHE A 166 24.86 2.80 -17.88
C PHE A 166 24.91 1.29 -17.62
N LYS A 167 25.82 0.85 -16.73
CA LYS A 167 25.96 -0.57 -16.39
C LYS A 167 24.71 -1.14 -15.72
N SER A 168 24.08 -0.41 -14.80
CA SER A 168 22.84 -0.86 -14.15
C SER A 168 21.69 -1.03 -15.12
N ALA A 169 21.69 -0.27 -16.23
CA ALA A 169 20.73 -0.37 -17.32
C ALA A 169 21.10 -1.42 -18.39
N GLY A 170 22.19 -2.17 -18.23
CA GLY A 170 22.68 -3.09 -19.25
C GLY A 170 23.23 -2.41 -20.51
N LEU A 171 23.54 -1.10 -20.44
CA LEU A 171 24.05 -0.30 -21.54
C LEU A 171 25.59 -0.24 -21.52
N THR A 172 26.18 -0.19 -22.71
CA THR A 172 27.59 0.17 -22.86
C THR A 172 27.74 1.69 -22.79
N ASN A 173 28.95 2.18 -22.48
CA ASN A 173 29.20 3.62 -22.43
C ASN A 173 28.87 4.27 -23.78
N LYS A 174 27.81 5.08 -23.79
CA LYS A 174 27.32 5.78 -24.99
C LYS A 174 27.68 7.26 -24.93
N ARG A 175 28.03 7.83 -26.09
CA ARG A 175 28.19 9.30 -26.25
C ARG A 175 26.87 10.01 -26.47
N ILE A 176 25.90 9.30 -27.06
CA ILE A 176 24.57 9.78 -27.37
C ILE A 176 23.58 8.81 -26.74
N ILE A 177 22.65 9.37 -25.98
CA ILE A 177 21.64 8.66 -25.22
C ILE A 177 20.32 8.86 -25.97
N SER A 178 19.72 7.76 -26.41
CA SER A 178 18.38 7.78 -26.99
C SER A 178 17.31 7.83 -25.90
N LYS A 179 16.06 8.07 -26.30
CA LYS A 179 14.91 8.08 -25.39
C LYS A 179 14.75 6.74 -24.66
N ASP A 180 14.95 5.62 -25.36
CA ASP A 180 14.84 4.28 -24.78
C ASP A 180 16.02 3.98 -23.83
N ASP A 181 17.22 4.44 -24.17
CA ASP A 181 18.38 4.36 -23.27
C ASP A 181 18.13 5.14 -21.98
N PHE A 182 17.56 6.35 -22.10
CA PHE A 182 17.19 7.20 -20.96
C PHE A 182 16.17 6.50 -20.07
N ARG A 183 15.11 5.93 -20.64
CA ARG A 183 14.13 5.13 -19.91
C ARG A 183 14.79 3.97 -19.16
N ALA A 184 15.62 3.18 -19.83
CA ALA A 184 16.29 2.02 -19.23
C ALA A 184 17.19 2.39 -18.04
N MET A 185 17.74 3.61 -18.01
CA MET A 185 18.58 4.09 -16.90
C MET A 185 17.79 4.53 -15.66
N PHE A 186 16.57 5.03 -15.83
CA PHE A 186 15.81 5.65 -14.75
C PHE A 186 14.54 4.90 -14.35
N LEU A 187 14.12 3.91 -15.15
CA LEU A 187 13.13 2.93 -14.70
C LEU A 187 13.77 2.07 -13.59
N PRO A 188 13.09 1.91 -12.44
CA PRO A 188 13.57 1.01 -11.40
C PRO A 188 13.80 -0.38 -11.99
N ILE A 189 14.94 -0.99 -11.67
CA ILE A 189 15.17 -2.40 -11.98
C ILE A 189 13.98 -3.15 -11.40
N SER A 190 13.27 -3.89 -12.25
CA SER A 190 12.12 -4.72 -11.93
C SER A 190 12.55 -5.95 -11.14
N ASP A 191 13.40 -5.78 -10.13
CA ASP A 191 13.72 -6.79 -9.14
C ASP A 191 12.54 -6.90 -8.17
N THR A 192 11.46 -7.48 -8.69
CA THR A 192 10.26 -7.85 -7.95
C THR A 192 10.55 -8.88 -6.86
N SER A 193 11.78 -9.41 -6.78
CA SER A 193 12.25 -10.23 -5.66
C SER A 193 12.16 -9.50 -4.32
N PHE A 194 12.27 -8.16 -4.30
CA PHE A 194 12.08 -7.38 -3.07
C PHE A 194 10.62 -7.39 -2.57
N PHE A 195 9.64 -7.57 -3.46
CA PHE A 195 8.22 -7.75 -3.11
C PHE A 195 7.85 -9.22 -2.84
N SER A 196 8.76 -10.17 -3.09
CA SER A 196 8.57 -11.58 -2.75
C SER A 196 8.84 -11.82 -1.26
N VAL A 197 8.00 -11.23 -0.40
CA VAL A 197 7.80 -11.78 0.94
C VAL A 197 7.21 -13.16 0.72
N ARG A 198 8.05 -14.19 0.91
CA ARG A 198 7.65 -15.59 0.91
C ARG A 198 6.58 -15.79 2.00
N LEU A 199 5.31 -15.68 1.63
CA LEU A 199 4.17 -15.99 2.49
C LEU A 199 3.65 -17.42 2.30
N PHE A 200 4.29 -18.22 1.44
CA PHE A 200 3.91 -19.62 1.21
C PHE A 200 5.15 -20.50 0.94
N ASP A 201 6.03 -20.65 1.93
CA ASP A 201 6.80 -21.90 2.02
C ASP A 201 6.05 -22.76 3.04
N GLU A 202 4.99 -23.44 2.58
CA GLU A 202 4.38 -24.53 3.32
C GLU A 202 5.46 -25.59 3.56
N HIS A 203 5.79 -25.80 4.83
CA HIS A 203 6.47 -26.99 5.30
C HIS A 203 5.78 -28.21 4.67
N LYS A 204 6.46 -28.88 3.73
CA LYS A 204 6.19 -30.30 3.45
C LYS A 204 6.62 -31.07 4.69
N PRO A 205 5.73 -31.77 5.41
CA PRO A 205 6.16 -32.89 6.21
C PRO A 205 6.32 -34.09 5.26
N SER A 206 7.57 -34.51 5.07
CA SER A 206 7.94 -35.88 4.75
C SER A 206 7.49 -36.85 5.83
#